data_AF-A0A0F9V721-F1
#
_entry.id   AF-A0A0F9V721-F1
#
_cell.length_a   1.000
_cell.length_b   1.000
_cell.length_c   1.000
_cell.angle_alpha   90.00
_cell.angle_beta   90.00
_cell.angle_gamma   90.00
#
_symmetry.space_group_name_H-M   'P 1'
#
loop_
_entity.id
_entity.type
_entity.pdbx_description
1 polymer ?
#
loop_
_entity_poly.entity_id
_entity_poly.type
_entity_poly.pdbx_seq_one_letter_code
_entity_poly.pdbx_strand_id
1 'polypeptide(L)'
;MEAVPSYLQLSRHSIFYCRIAVPESLRPLVRRRELRRSLNTRCRREAVLRCREILLKAQLLFMEALDGKPPCLELLKGSWSGAGEDSHSWAVWLRQQLPSAVTGSKSAQSPGRRAAKATHSSAKSKAPKVSQVLSEMTLQQQAQGVSAKTLGDKAAVVRLFVGMVGDLPIDCITRADAQAFKVKAAKLPPRINGKPERYPVSKGEAEKVITLTTLNNYVKMLAALFSFALKVGYCDINPFVGMKTATRKKASQERAVFSAADLSKLFKSPAYASADDDRPHKYWLPLLGLYTGARLNELCQLYLDDVAVVNDLDCLHIRDQRPDQRLKTVASERLLPIHSRLKALGFLEYVQKQRAAGHERLFPELTKHAMHGYGHAPSKWFAKLRERLGFKGQDQKKDFHSFRHTVADHLKQQDVSEALVAGLLGHQSQGITFSRYGKDYRPEVLLPVVEAIVVESL
;
A
#
# COMPACT_ATOMS: atom_id res chain seq x y z
N MET A 1 -7.79 -17.03 -16.12
CA MET A 1 -6.70 -17.94 -15.69
C MET A 1 -5.38 -17.19 -15.77
N GLU A 2 -4.74 -16.87 -14.64
CA GLU A 2 -3.45 -16.15 -14.64
C GLU A 2 -2.35 -16.97 -15.34
N ALA A 3 -1.60 -16.31 -16.23
CA ALA A 3 -0.51 -16.94 -16.97
C ALA A 3 0.51 -17.60 -16.02
N VAL A 4 0.80 -18.87 -16.27
CA VAL A 4 1.89 -19.58 -15.60
C VAL A 4 3.21 -18.98 -16.11
N PRO A 5 4.13 -18.54 -15.22
CA PRO A 5 5.43 -18.07 -15.66
C PRO A 5 6.12 -19.13 -16.55
N SER A 6 6.81 -18.72 -17.62
CA SER A 6 7.40 -19.64 -18.61
C SER A 6 8.43 -20.64 -18.05
N TYR A 7 8.96 -20.35 -16.86
CA TYR A 7 9.86 -21.21 -16.09
C TYR A 7 9.13 -22.20 -15.16
N LEU A 8 7.79 -22.17 -15.10
CA LEU A 8 6.96 -23.13 -14.40
C LEU A 8 6.13 -23.93 -15.41
N GLN A 9 6.07 -25.24 -15.21
CA GLN A 9 5.28 -26.14 -16.04
C GLN A 9 4.44 -27.05 -15.15
N LEU A 10 3.16 -27.20 -15.46
CA LEU A 10 2.28 -28.12 -14.75
C LEU A 10 2.34 -29.50 -15.42
N SER A 11 2.43 -30.57 -14.63
CA SER A 11 2.30 -31.95 -15.12
C SER A 11 0.84 -32.39 -15.20
N ARG A 12 0.59 -33.53 -15.87
CA ARG A 12 -0.74 -34.17 -15.94
C ARG A 12 -1.36 -34.51 -14.57
N HIS A 13 -0.54 -34.61 -13.52
CA HIS A 13 -0.98 -34.90 -12.15
C HIS A 13 -1.04 -33.63 -11.27
N SER A 14 -1.10 -32.44 -11.87
CA SER A 14 -1.17 -31.14 -11.19
C SER A 14 0.03 -30.81 -10.29
N ILE A 15 1.18 -31.48 -10.48
CA ILE A 15 2.44 -31.16 -9.80
C ILE A 15 3.22 -30.15 -10.65
N PHE A 16 3.69 -29.07 -10.03
CA PHE A 16 4.52 -28.06 -10.70
C PHE A 16 5.98 -28.53 -10.88
N TYR A 17 6.56 -28.15 -12.01
CA TYR A 17 7.97 -28.35 -12.38
C TYR A 17 8.62 -26.99 -12.66
N CYS A 18 9.88 -26.84 -12.26
CA CYS A 18 10.74 -25.75 -12.67
C CYS A 18 11.44 -26.14 -13.97
N ARG A 19 11.26 -25.34 -15.03
CA ARG A 19 11.87 -25.50 -16.35
C ARG A 19 12.95 -24.44 -16.51
N ILE A 20 14.17 -24.90 -16.79
CA ILE A 20 15.36 -24.06 -16.92
C ILE A 20 15.95 -24.30 -18.30
N ALA A 21 16.06 -23.25 -19.12
CA ALA A 21 16.73 -23.34 -20.40
C ALA A 21 18.25 -23.40 -20.18
N VAL A 22 18.93 -24.32 -20.87
CA VAL A 22 20.39 -24.40 -20.86
C VAL A 22 20.94 -23.44 -21.92
N PRO A 23 21.83 -22.50 -21.54
CA PRO A 23 22.50 -21.61 -22.49
C PRO A 23 23.19 -22.38 -23.61
N GLU A 24 23.16 -21.84 -24.83
CA GLU A 24 23.64 -22.54 -26.02
C GLU A 24 25.11 -22.97 -25.93
N SER A 25 25.95 -22.12 -25.34
CA SER A 25 27.36 -22.39 -25.04
C SER A 25 27.59 -23.57 -24.08
N LEU A 26 26.62 -23.88 -23.23
CA LEU A 26 26.72 -24.95 -22.23
C LEU A 26 26.02 -26.25 -22.65
N ARG A 27 25.28 -26.25 -23.77
CA ARG A 27 24.59 -27.47 -24.26
C ARG A 27 25.54 -28.63 -24.59
N PRO A 28 26.75 -28.43 -25.16
CA PRO A 28 27.70 -29.53 -25.38
C PRO A 28 28.17 -30.19 -24.08
N LEU A 29 28.32 -29.39 -23.01
CA LEU A 29 28.79 -29.85 -21.69
C LEU A 29 27.67 -30.51 -20.87
N VAL A 30 26.49 -29.90 -20.84
CA VAL A 30 25.32 -30.39 -20.07
C VAL A 30 24.55 -31.49 -20.82
N ARG A 31 24.75 -31.61 -22.14
CA ARG A 31 24.08 -32.55 -23.07
C ARG A 31 22.55 -32.48 -23.05
N ARG A 32 21.96 -31.35 -22.61
CA ARG A 32 20.52 -31.11 -22.56
C ARG A 32 20.21 -29.68 -22.99
N ARG A 33 19.08 -29.48 -23.68
CA ARG A 33 18.56 -28.15 -24.03
C ARG A 33 17.82 -27.50 -22.87
N GLU A 34 17.25 -28.33 -22.00
CA GLU A 34 16.45 -27.89 -20.85
C GLU A 34 16.65 -28.83 -19.65
N LEU A 35 16.61 -28.24 -18.46
CA LEU A 35 16.59 -28.95 -17.19
C LEU A 35 15.20 -28.81 -16.58
N ARG A 36 14.64 -29.94 -16.14
CA ARG A 36 13.33 -30.00 -15.48
C ARG A 36 13.50 -30.60 -14.09
N ARG A 37 12.88 -29.96 -13.10
CA ARG A 37 12.88 -30.41 -11.71
C ARG A 37 11.49 -30.31 -11.11
N SER A 38 11.03 -31.42 -10.50
CA SER A 38 9.76 -31.43 -9.77
C SER A 38 9.85 -30.50 -8.57
N LEU A 39 8.83 -29.69 -8.38
CA LEU A 39 8.68 -28.82 -7.21
C LEU A 39 7.87 -29.49 -6.12
N ASN A 40 7.44 -30.75 -6.29
CA ASN A 40 6.63 -31.54 -5.36
C ASN A 40 5.53 -30.73 -4.64
N THR A 41 4.78 -29.94 -5.40
CA THR A 41 3.67 -29.14 -4.88
C THR A 41 2.61 -28.94 -5.96
N ARG A 42 1.35 -28.90 -5.54
CA ARG A 42 0.19 -28.47 -6.33
C ARG A 42 -0.15 -26.99 -6.10
N CYS A 43 0.51 -26.34 -5.14
CA CYS A 43 0.29 -24.94 -4.79
C CYS A 43 1.18 -24.02 -5.66
N ARG A 44 0.55 -23.14 -6.44
CA ARG A 44 1.26 -22.22 -7.34
C ARG A 44 2.21 -21.27 -6.59
N ARG A 45 1.78 -20.75 -5.44
CA ARG A 45 2.61 -19.82 -4.62
C ARG A 45 3.86 -20.52 -4.11
N GLU A 46 3.72 -21.75 -3.67
CA GLU A 46 4.83 -22.58 -3.22
C GLU A 46 5.76 -22.97 -4.38
N ALA A 47 5.19 -23.30 -5.54
CA ALA A 47 5.96 -23.57 -6.76
C ALA A 47 6.83 -22.38 -7.19
N VAL A 48 6.30 -21.15 -7.14
CA VAL A 48 7.07 -19.94 -7.45
C VAL A 48 8.26 -19.78 -6.49
N LEU A 49 8.06 -20.01 -5.19
CA LEU A 49 9.13 -19.89 -4.19
C LEU A 49 10.18 -20.98 -4.36
N ARG A 50 9.77 -22.24 -4.50
CA ARG A 50 10.66 -23.39 -4.72
C ARG A 50 11.48 -23.24 -6.01
N CYS A 51 10.86 -22.79 -7.11
CA CYS A 51 11.58 -22.60 -8.38
C CYS A 51 12.64 -21.49 -8.32
N ARG A 52 12.46 -20.43 -7.51
CA ARG A 52 13.50 -19.40 -7.33
C ARG A 52 14.80 -19.97 -6.76
N GLU A 53 14.70 -20.87 -5.79
CA GLU A 53 15.89 -21.54 -5.22
C GLU A 53 16.61 -22.37 -6.28
N ILE A 54 15.87 -23.13 -7.08
CA ILE A 54 16.42 -23.94 -8.17
C ILE A 54 17.06 -23.07 -9.26
N LEU A 55 16.45 -21.94 -9.60
CA LEU A 55 16.99 -21.02 -10.60
C LEU A 55 18.35 -20.42 -10.16
N LEU A 56 18.48 -20.04 -8.88
CA LEU A 56 19.75 -19.56 -8.33
C LEU A 56 20.84 -20.65 -8.38
N LYS A 57 20.50 -21.88 -7.99
CA LYS A 57 21.42 -23.03 -8.07
C LYS A 57 21.84 -23.34 -9.51
N ALA A 58 20.91 -23.22 -10.46
CA ALA A 58 21.21 -23.40 -11.88
C ALA A 58 22.17 -22.33 -12.42
N GLN A 59 21.99 -21.07 -12.00
CA GLN A 59 22.90 -19.99 -12.38
C GLN A 59 24.33 -20.24 -11.87
N LEU A 60 24.48 -20.64 -10.61
CA LEU A 60 25.78 -21.00 -10.03
C LEU A 60 26.44 -22.15 -10.79
N LEU A 61 25.68 -23.22 -11.06
CA LEU A 61 26.15 -24.37 -11.82
C LEU A 61 26.55 -24.01 -13.26
N PHE A 62 25.85 -23.09 -13.90
CA PHE A 62 26.22 -22.60 -15.23
C PHE A 62 27.48 -21.73 -15.20
N MET A 63 27.70 -20.92 -14.17
CA MET A 63 28.95 -20.18 -14.01
C MET A 63 30.14 -21.11 -13.79
N GLU A 64 30.00 -22.12 -12.93
CA GLU A 64 31.05 -23.13 -12.73
C GLU A 64 31.36 -23.92 -14.02
N ALA A 65 30.33 -24.21 -14.82
CA ALA A 65 30.50 -24.89 -16.10
C ALA A 65 31.22 -24.02 -17.15
N LEU A 66 31.04 -22.70 -17.09
CA LEU A 66 31.80 -21.75 -17.92
C LEU A 66 33.28 -21.69 -17.50
N ASP A 67 33.58 -21.88 -16.21
CA ASP A 67 34.94 -21.97 -15.66
C ASP A 67 35.61 -23.34 -15.87
N GLY A 68 35.05 -24.20 -16.73
CA GLY A 68 35.63 -25.48 -17.11
C GLY A 68 35.42 -26.63 -16.12
N LYS A 69 34.60 -26.44 -15.07
CA LYS A 69 34.24 -27.52 -14.14
C LYS A 69 33.04 -28.33 -14.69
N PRO A 70 33.04 -29.66 -14.61
CA PRO A 70 31.90 -30.45 -15.09
C PRO A 70 30.64 -30.17 -14.25
N PRO A 71 29.50 -29.82 -14.87
CA PRO A 71 28.29 -29.45 -14.13
C PRO A 71 27.69 -30.66 -13.38
N CYS A 72 27.69 -30.60 -12.05
CA CYS A 72 27.08 -31.65 -11.22
C CYS A 72 25.56 -31.45 -11.09
N LEU A 73 24.79 -32.05 -12.00
CA LEU A 73 23.32 -31.92 -12.05
C LEU A 73 22.58 -32.50 -10.82
N GLU A 74 23.27 -33.26 -9.96
CA GLU A 74 22.74 -33.74 -8.67
C GLU A 74 22.58 -32.61 -7.65
N LEU A 75 23.32 -31.51 -7.79
CA LEU A 75 23.21 -30.32 -6.94
C LEU A 75 21.96 -29.47 -7.26
N LEU A 76 21.31 -29.73 -8.40
CA LEU A 76 20.03 -29.15 -8.79
C LEU A 76 18.84 -29.85 -8.10
N LYS A 77 18.95 -30.02 -6.78
CA LYS A 77 17.86 -30.47 -5.93
C LYS A 77 17.39 -29.30 -5.08
N GLY A 78 16.07 -29.15 -5.04
CA GLY A 78 15.44 -28.23 -4.12
C GLY A 78 15.65 -28.72 -2.71
N SER A 79 15.92 -27.81 -1.80
CA SER A 79 16.09 -28.09 -0.38
C SER A 79 14.93 -28.87 0.27
N TRP A 80 13.74 -28.82 -0.33
CA TRP A 80 12.56 -29.60 0.05
C TRP A 80 12.64 -31.09 -0.33
N SER A 81 13.61 -31.54 -1.12
CA SER A 81 13.70 -32.94 -1.56
C SER A 81 14.09 -33.92 -0.45
N GLY A 82 14.57 -33.43 0.69
CA GLY A 82 14.86 -34.24 1.88
C GLY A 82 13.72 -34.30 2.90
N ALA A 83 12.66 -33.52 2.70
CA ALA A 83 11.47 -33.51 3.54
C ALA A 83 10.42 -34.44 2.93
N GLY A 84 10.07 -35.51 3.65
CA GLY A 84 8.97 -36.42 3.29
C GLY A 84 7.67 -35.66 2.98
N GLU A 85 6.76 -36.34 2.26
CA GLU A 85 5.63 -35.83 1.45
C GLU A 85 4.55 -34.96 2.15
N ASP A 86 4.80 -34.39 3.33
CA ASP A 86 3.85 -33.53 4.01
C ASP A 86 4.15 -32.04 3.79
N SER A 87 3.19 -31.34 3.17
CA SER A 87 3.21 -29.88 2.95
C SER A 87 3.33 -29.06 4.26
N HIS A 88 3.05 -29.68 5.42
CA HIS A 88 3.30 -29.11 6.76
C HIS A 88 4.80 -29.01 7.10
N SER A 89 5.64 -29.84 6.50
CA SER A 89 7.09 -29.90 6.72
C SER A 89 7.82 -28.68 6.14
N TRP A 90 7.37 -28.13 5.00
CA TRP A 90 8.03 -27.00 4.35
C TRP A 90 7.97 -25.71 5.17
N ALA A 91 6.84 -25.41 5.81
CA ALA A 91 6.71 -24.22 6.67
C ALA A 91 7.55 -24.31 7.96
N VAL A 92 7.91 -25.53 8.37
CA VAL A 92 8.80 -25.83 9.50
C VAL A 92 10.27 -25.77 9.05
N TRP A 93 10.57 -26.36 7.90
CA TRP A 93 11.89 -26.31 7.27
C TRP A 93 12.31 -24.88 6.89
N LEU A 94 11.40 -24.06 6.34
CA LEU A 94 11.65 -22.64 6.05
C LEU A 94 11.97 -21.83 7.31
N ARG A 95 11.39 -22.22 8.45
CA ARG A 95 11.71 -21.64 9.76
C ARG A 95 13.10 -22.05 10.27
N GLN A 96 13.60 -23.21 9.85
CA GLN A 96 14.93 -23.72 10.21
C GLN A 96 16.06 -23.15 9.34
N GLN A 97 15.76 -22.68 8.12
CA GLN A 97 16.73 -22.11 7.18
C GLN A 97 16.80 -20.57 7.19
N LEU A 98 15.90 -19.92 7.92
CA LEU A 98 16.13 -18.57 8.38
C LEU A 98 17.33 -18.60 9.35
N PRO A 99 18.35 -17.73 9.20
CA PRO A 99 19.51 -17.75 10.08
C PRO A 99 19.09 -17.69 11.55
N SER A 100 19.47 -18.70 12.32
CA SER A 100 19.35 -18.70 13.77
C SER A 100 20.29 -17.67 14.37
N ALA A 101 19.90 -16.40 14.33
CA ALA A 101 20.31 -15.45 15.36
C ALA A 101 19.40 -15.54 16.60
N VAL A 102 18.38 -16.40 16.60
CA VAL A 102 17.47 -16.60 17.74
C VAL A 102 17.01 -18.05 17.80
N THR A 103 17.88 -18.94 18.31
CA THR A 103 17.54 -20.14 19.12
C THR A 103 18.79 -21.00 19.31
N GLY A 104 19.64 -20.62 20.27
CA GLY A 104 20.59 -21.55 20.88
C GLY A 104 19.88 -22.38 21.93
N SER A 105 19.74 -23.69 21.69
CA SER A 105 19.52 -24.68 22.74
C SER A 105 20.69 -25.64 22.71
N LYS A 106 21.34 -25.85 23.86
CA LYS A 106 21.57 -27.20 24.38
C LYS A 106 22.05 -27.16 25.83
N SER A 107 21.43 -28.04 26.60
CA SER A 107 21.82 -28.55 27.90
C SER A 107 23.25 -29.11 27.89
N ALA A 108 24.10 -28.57 28.75
CA ALA A 108 25.24 -29.25 29.35
C ALA A 108 25.35 -28.76 30.81
N GLN A 109 25.75 -29.66 31.68
CA GLN A 109 25.64 -29.62 33.14
C GLN A 109 26.18 -28.34 33.81
N SER A 110 25.54 -27.98 34.93
CA SER A 110 25.93 -26.91 35.86
C SER A 110 27.43 -26.96 36.22
N PRO A 111 28.08 -25.79 36.35
CA PRO A 111 28.16 -25.20 37.69
C PRO A 111 27.70 -23.74 37.72
N GLY A 112 27.23 -23.34 38.90
CA GLY A 112 26.32 -22.21 39.11
C GLY A 112 26.73 -20.90 38.45
N ARG A 113 25.78 -20.31 37.72
CA ARG A 113 25.86 -18.91 37.29
C ARG A 113 24.82 -18.10 38.06
N ARG A 114 25.32 -17.30 39.01
CA ARG A 114 24.58 -16.26 39.73
C ARG A 114 23.68 -15.49 38.77
N ALA A 115 22.42 -15.33 39.15
CA ALA A 115 21.49 -14.40 38.55
C ALA A 115 22.05 -12.97 38.64
N ALA A 116 22.67 -12.50 37.56
CA ALA A 116 22.91 -11.08 37.39
C ALA A 116 21.59 -10.44 36.97
N LYS A 117 20.89 -9.85 37.95
CA LYS A 117 19.89 -8.80 37.69
C LYS A 117 20.53 -7.81 36.71
N ALA A 118 19.92 -7.61 35.55
CA ALA A 118 20.24 -6.49 34.68
C ALA A 118 19.75 -5.21 35.36
N THR A 119 20.49 -4.78 36.37
CA THR A 119 20.49 -3.41 36.86
C THR A 119 21.05 -2.52 35.76
N HIS A 120 20.33 -1.45 35.44
CA HIS A 120 20.75 -0.38 34.55
C HIS A 120 22.25 -0.07 34.71
N SER A 121 23.07 -0.52 33.77
CA SER A 121 24.43 -0.02 33.64
C SER A 121 24.32 1.35 32.98
N SER A 122 24.48 2.39 33.79
CA SER A 122 24.53 3.81 33.43
C SER A 122 25.80 4.19 32.68
N ALA A 123 26.35 3.30 31.84
CA ALA A 123 27.30 3.73 30.84
C ALA A 123 26.55 4.67 29.90
N LYS A 124 26.89 5.98 29.93
CA LYS A 124 26.23 7.01 29.12
C LYS A 124 26.29 6.56 27.65
N SER A 125 25.16 6.10 27.12
CA SER A 125 25.04 5.76 25.71
C SER A 125 25.52 6.95 24.87
N LYS A 126 26.30 6.66 23.84
CA LYS A 126 26.76 7.65 22.85
C LYS A 126 25.75 7.82 21.70
N ALA A 127 24.69 7.01 21.66
CA ALA A 127 23.69 7.09 20.62
C ALA A 127 22.85 8.38 20.77
N PRO A 128 22.39 8.95 19.64
CA PRO A 128 21.47 10.08 19.67
C PRO A 128 20.15 9.70 20.34
N LYS A 129 19.47 10.71 20.91
CA LYS A 129 18.12 10.57 21.46
C LYS A 129 17.10 10.27 20.36
N VAL A 130 15.99 9.64 20.74
CA VAL A 130 14.87 9.35 19.83
C VAL A 130 14.40 10.59 19.07
N SER A 131 14.31 11.75 19.74
CA SER A 131 13.95 13.03 19.11
C SER A 131 14.97 13.52 18.08
N GLN A 132 16.27 13.31 18.34
CA GLN A 132 17.35 13.69 17.42
C GLN A 132 17.35 12.81 16.17
N VAL A 133 17.16 11.50 16.34
CA VAL A 133 17.04 10.55 15.21
C VAL A 133 15.83 10.88 14.35
N LEU A 134 14.70 11.31 14.95
CA LEU A 134 13.54 11.78 14.20
C LEU A 134 13.88 13.00 13.34
N SER A 135 14.58 13.99 13.91
CA SER A 135 14.97 15.20 13.17
C SER A 135 15.83 14.86 11.97
N GLU A 136 16.83 13.99 12.15
CA GLU A 136 17.70 13.53 11.07
C GLU A 136 16.92 12.76 9.98
N MET A 137 16.09 11.79 10.38
CA MET A 137 15.22 11.05 9.45
C MET A 137 14.26 11.98 8.70
N THR A 138 13.76 13.03 9.36
CA THR A 138 12.84 14.01 8.77
C THR A 138 13.55 14.84 7.69
N LEU A 139 14.75 15.34 7.96
CA LEU A 139 15.56 16.08 6.98
C LEU A 139 15.87 15.20 5.76
N GLN A 140 16.30 13.95 5.98
CA GLN A 140 16.59 13.03 4.89
C GLN A 140 15.35 12.75 4.03
N GLN A 141 14.19 12.51 4.66
CA GLN A 141 12.96 12.22 3.94
C GLN A 141 12.37 13.44 3.23
N GLN A 142 12.55 14.63 3.80
CA GLN A 142 12.18 15.88 3.14
C GLN A 142 13.00 16.07 1.85
N ALA A 143 14.31 15.81 1.89
CA ALA A 143 15.16 15.83 0.70
C ALA A 143 14.76 14.78 -0.35
N GLN A 144 14.17 13.67 0.08
CA GLN A 144 13.60 12.62 -0.79
C GLN A 144 12.18 12.93 -1.30
N GLY A 145 11.64 14.12 -1.03
CA GLY A 145 10.31 14.53 -1.49
C GLY A 145 9.14 13.94 -0.70
N VAL A 146 9.37 13.37 0.49
CA VAL A 146 8.28 12.93 1.36
C VAL A 146 7.53 14.16 1.88
N SER A 147 6.20 14.16 1.75
CA SER A 147 5.43 15.35 2.09
C SER A 147 5.40 15.71 3.57
N ALA A 148 5.27 17.02 3.81
CA ALA A 148 5.05 17.64 5.10
C ALA A 148 3.97 16.94 5.95
N LYS A 149 2.83 16.54 5.37
CA LYS A 149 1.80 15.77 6.09
C LYS A 149 2.34 14.45 6.64
N THR A 150 3.02 13.67 5.82
CA THR A 150 3.56 12.37 6.22
C THR A 150 4.67 12.52 7.27
N LEU A 151 5.51 13.54 7.13
CA LEU A 151 6.54 13.87 8.11
C LEU A 151 5.89 14.29 9.44
N GLY A 152 4.88 15.16 9.40
CA GLY A 152 4.11 15.60 10.55
C GLY A 152 3.39 14.44 11.26
N ASP A 153 2.78 13.52 10.52
CA ASP A 153 2.14 12.32 11.07
C ASP A 153 3.16 11.45 11.83
N LYS A 154 4.36 11.21 11.26
CA LYS A 154 5.45 10.47 11.93
C LYS A 154 5.92 11.20 13.17
N ALA A 155 6.19 12.49 13.07
CA ALA A 155 6.69 13.31 14.17
C ALA A 155 5.70 13.34 15.34
N ALA A 156 4.40 13.41 15.07
CA ALA A 156 3.37 13.37 16.11
C ALA A 156 3.37 12.04 16.89
N VAL A 157 3.54 10.90 16.20
CA VAL A 157 3.64 9.59 16.86
C VAL A 157 4.92 9.46 17.67
N VAL A 158 6.04 9.94 17.16
CA VAL A 158 7.31 9.89 17.90
C VAL A 158 7.26 10.81 19.13
N ARG A 159 6.68 12.00 19.03
CA ARG A 159 6.45 12.86 20.21
C ARG A 159 5.56 12.20 21.25
N LEU A 160 4.51 11.49 20.82
CA LEU A 160 3.67 10.70 21.72
C LEU A 160 4.47 9.59 22.41
N PHE A 161 5.32 8.88 21.68
CA PHE A 161 6.21 7.87 22.24
C PHE A 161 7.19 8.46 23.27
N VAL A 162 7.88 9.53 22.90
CA VAL A 162 8.81 10.27 23.79
C VAL A 162 8.09 10.78 25.04
N GLY A 163 6.87 11.30 24.92
CA GLY A 163 6.09 11.74 26.08
C GLY A 163 5.66 10.61 27.03
N MET A 164 5.60 9.36 26.55
CA MET A 164 5.21 8.20 27.35
C MET A 164 6.39 7.42 27.95
N VAL A 165 7.51 7.35 27.23
CA VAL A 165 8.67 6.52 27.55
C VAL A 165 9.87 7.37 28.01
N GLY A 166 9.91 8.64 27.62
CA GLY A 166 11.06 9.53 27.80
C GLY A 166 11.90 9.65 26.53
N ASP A 167 12.64 10.76 26.41
CA ASP A 167 13.56 11.01 25.30
C ASP A 167 14.94 10.39 25.59
N LEU A 168 14.97 9.06 25.62
CA LEU A 168 16.18 8.28 25.88
C LEU A 168 17.04 8.16 24.62
N PRO A 169 18.35 7.87 24.75
CA PRO A 169 19.16 7.38 23.64
C PRO A 169 18.47 6.21 22.94
N ILE A 170 18.51 6.19 21.60
CA ILE A 170 17.69 5.25 20.82
C ILE A 170 18.07 3.78 21.04
N ASP A 171 19.35 3.50 21.34
CA ASP A 171 19.87 2.17 21.68
C ASP A 171 19.41 1.66 23.05
N CYS A 172 18.96 2.55 23.94
CA CYS A 172 18.44 2.20 25.26
C CYS A 172 16.98 1.75 25.21
N ILE A 173 16.28 1.92 24.08
CA ILE A 173 14.87 1.53 23.94
C ILE A 173 14.78 0.03 23.70
N THR A 174 14.19 -0.68 24.66
CA THR A 174 14.07 -2.13 24.62
C THR A 174 12.74 -2.60 24.00
N ARG A 175 12.64 -3.91 23.77
CA ARG A 175 11.38 -4.55 23.38
C ARG A 175 10.30 -4.42 24.46
N ALA A 176 10.69 -4.35 25.73
CA ALA A 176 9.76 -4.15 26.84
C ALA A 176 9.15 -2.75 26.79
N ASP A 177 9.94 -1.72 26.48
CA ASP A 177 9.46 -0.34 26.33
C ASP A 177 8.48 -0.20 25.16
N ALA A 178 8.80 -0.83 24.03
CA ALA A 178 7.91 -0.85 22.87
C ALA A 178 6.57 -1.56 23.17
N GLN A 179 6.61 -2.67 23.93
CA GLN A 179 5.39 -3.36 24.38
C GLN A 179 4.59 -2.51 25.37
N ALA A 180 5.26 -1.86 26.33
CA ALA A 180 4.62 -0.96 27.29
C ALA A 180 3.94 0.22 26.58
N PHE A 181 4.61 0.83 25.60
CA PHE A 181 4.03 1.86 24.74
C PHE A 181 2.80 1.34 24.02
N LYS A 182 2.88 0.16 23.36
CA LYS A 182 1.75 -0.41 22.61
C LYS A 182 0.52 -0.63 23.49
N VAL A 183 0.71 -1.16 24.70
CA VAL A 183 -0.39 -1.40 25.67
C VAL A 183 -1.01 -0.08 26.13
N LYS A 184 -0.19 0.92 26.48
CA LYS A 184 -0.68 2.25 26.89
C LYS A 184 -1.38 2.98 25.74
N ALA A 185 -0.76 2.98 24.56
CA ALA A 185 -1.30 3.64 23.37
C ALA A 185 -2.67 3.09 22.94
N ALA A 186 -2.89 1.78 23.10
CA ALA A 186 -4.18 1.15 22.79
C ALA A 186 -5.36 1.69 23.61
N LYS A 187 -5.10 2.28 24.78
CA LYS A 187 -6.10 2.86 25.67
C LYS A 187 -6.32 4.36 25.46
N LEU A 188 -5.59 4.98 24.52
CA LEU A 188 -5.69 6.41 24.29
C LEU A 188 -6.98 6.78 23.55
N PRO A 189 -7.53 7.97 23.79
CA PRO A 189 -8.64 8.49 23.00
C PRO A 189 -8.21 8.82 21.55
N PRO A 190 -9.14 8.77 20.59
CA PRO A 190 -8.91 9.26 19.24
C PRO A 190 -8.48 10.73 19.21
N ARG A 191 -7.69 11.11 18.20
CA ARG A 191 -7.27 12.50 17.91
C ARG A 191 -6.38 13.18 18.98
N ILE A 192 -5.67 12.40 19.79
CA ILE A 192 -4.76 12.92 20.82
C ILE A 192 -3.66 13.85 20.28
N ASN A 193 -3.16 13.56 19.06
CA ASN A 193 -2.08 14.32 18.43
C ASN A 193 -2.42 15.79 18.13
N GLY A 194 -3.70 16.18 18.18
CA GLY A 194 -4.14 17.56 17.97
C GLY A 194 -4.43 18.35 19.24
N LYS A 195 -4.47 17.70 20.43
CA LYS A 195 -4.79 18.31 21.73
C LYS A 195 -4.14 17.53 22.89
N PRO A 196 -2.80 17.55 23.02
CA PRO A 196 -2.09 16.79 24.07
C PRO A 196 -2.44 17.24 25.49
N GLU A 197 -2.72 18.53 25.69
CA GLU A 197 -3.12 19.12 26.98
C GLU A 197 -4.47 18.59 27.51
N ARG A 198 -5.33 18.07 26.63
CA ARG A 198 -6.69 17.64 27.01
C ARG A 198 -6.73 16.25 27.67
N TYR A 199 -5.64 15.50 27.59
CA TYR A 199 -5.60 14.11 28.06
C TYR A 199 -4.30 13.85 28.82
N PRO A 200 -4.23 14.22 30.11
CA PRO A 200 -3.14 13.74 30.95
C PRO A 200 -3.17 12.21 30.93
N VAL A 201 -2.02 11.60 30.64
CA VAL A 201 -1.80 10.15 30.51
C VAL A 201 -2.11 9.38 31.83
N SER A 202 -2.59 10.09 32.86
CA SER A 202 -2.74 9.64 34.24
C SER A 202 -4.18 9.46 34.75
N LYS A 203 -5.24 9.61 33.94
CA LYS A 203 -6.63 9.39 34.43
C LYS A 203 -7.49 8.51 33.51
N GLY A 204 -7.74 7.28 33.96
CA GLY A 204 -8.96 6.50 33.66
C GLY A 204 -9.17 6.06 32.22
N GLU A 205 -9.95 5.00 32.04
CA GLU A 205 -10.27 4.44 30.71
C GLU A 205 -11.02 5.48 29.87
N ALA A 206 -10.49 5.80 28.69
CA ALA A 206 -11.18 6.69 27.77
C ALA A 206 -12.47 6.02 27.25
N GLU A 207 -13.60 6.74 27.28
CA GLU A 207 -14.90 6.26 26.79
C GLU A 207 -14.84 5.72 25.36
N LYS A 208 -13.97 6.30 24.53
CA LYS A 208 -13.63 5.81 23.19
C LYS A 208 -12.12 5.76 23.06
N VAL A 209 -11.61 4.64 22.57
CA VAL A 209 -10.19 4.42 22.33
C VAL A 209 -9.84 4.47 20.84
N ILE A 210 -8.55 4.62 20.54
CA ILE A 210 -8.04 4.55 19.17
C ILE A 210 -8.38 3.20 18.52
N THR A 211 -8.52 3.20 17.20
CA THR A 211 -8.75 1.96 16.44
C THR A 211 -7.48 1.11 16.36
N LEU A 212 -7.64 -0.20 16.13
CA LEU A 212 -6.50 -1.10 15.87
C LEU A 212 -5.64 -0.63 14.69
N THR A 213 -6.28 -0.07 13.65
CA THR A 213 -5.58 0.51 12.49
C THR A 213 -4.70 1.69 12.90
N THR A 214 -5.21 2.56 13.77
CA THR A 214 -4.44 3.68 14.34
C THR A 214 -3.24 3.17 15.14
N LEU A 215 -3.46 2.19 16.02
CA LEU A 215 -2.37 1.57 16.82
C LEU A 215 -1.30 0.93 15.92
N ASN A 216 -1.72 0.16 14.91
CA ASN A 216 -0.82 -0.45 13.94
C ASN A 216 -0.05 0.59 13.10
N ASN A 217 -0.65 1.76 12.85
CA ASN A 217 0.04 2.88 12.22
C ASN A 217 1.10 3.49 13.14
N TYR A 218 0.83 3.60 14.44
CA TYR A 218 1.84 4.05 15.41
C TYR A 218 3.04 3.11 15.42
N VAL A 219 2.79 1.80 15.55
CA VAL A 219 3.83 0.76 15.49
C VAL A 219 4.59 0.82 14.16
N LYS A 220 3.90 1.03 13.03
CA LYS A 220 4.54 1.16 11.71
C LYS A 220 5.51 2.35 11.66
N MET A 221 5.11 3.50 12.19
CA MET A 221 5.93 4.72 12.16
C MET A 221 7.15 4.59 13.07
N LEU A 222 6.97 4.04 14.27
CA LEU A 222 8.08 3.79 15.20
C LEU A 222 9.02 2.72 14.64
N ALA A 223 8.51 1.62 14.08
CA ALA A 223 9.34 0.64 13.40
C ALA A 223 10.15 1.24 12.25
N ALA A 224 9.61 2.22 11.52
CA ALA A 224 10.35 2.91 10.47
C ALA A 224 11.49 3.78 11.03
N LEU A 225 11.27 4.48 12.14
CA LEU A 225 12.31 5.24 12.85
C LEU A 225 13.46 4.34 13.29
N PHE A 226 13.15 3.22 13.96
CA PHE A 226 14.17 2.27 14.40
C PHE A 226 14.85 1.53 13.24
N SER A 227 14.16 1.32 12.12
CA SER A 227 14.81 0.76 10.92
C SER A 227 15.81 1.76 10.31
N PHE A 228 15.50 3.06 10.35
CA PHE A 228 16.46 4.10 9.97
C PHE A 228 17.66 4.09 10.93
N ALA A 229 17.41 4.08 12.24
CA ALA A 229 18.44 4.03 13.28
C ALA A 229 19.38 2.82 13.15
N LEU A 230 18.83 1.63 12.88
CA LEU A 230 19.62 0.43 12.55
C LEU A 230 20.52 0.66 11.34
N LYS A 231 19.96 1.21 10.26
CA LYS A 231 20.69 1.42 8.99
C LYS A 231 21.87 2.36 9.14
N VAL A 232 21.76 3.38 9.99
CA VAL A 232 22.83 4.36 10.25
C VAL A 232 23.73 3.97 11.44
N GLY A 233 23.47 2.82 12.08
CA GLY A 233 24.31 2.29 13.15
C GLY A 233 24.08 2.89 14.54
N TYR A 234 22.91 3.49 14.79
CA TYR A 234 22.59 4.08 16.11
C TYR A 234 22.03 3.08 17.12
N CYS A 235 21.61 1.89 16.69
CA CYS A 235 21.18 0.81 17.56
C CYS A 235 21.33 -0.55 16.85
N ASP A 236 21.31 -1.64 17.61
CA ASP A 236 21.50 -3.01 17.10
C ASP A 236 20.18 -3.74 16.84
N ILE A 237 19.07 -3.25 17.42
CA ILE A 237 17.76 -3.87 17.30
C ILE A 237 16.67 -2.87 16.89
N ASN A 238 15.63 -3.37 16.24
CA ASN A 238 14.37 -2.66 16.08
C ASN A 238 13.32 -3.27 17.03
N PRO A 239 12.99 -2.60 18.15
CA PRO A 239 12.09 -3.14 19.15
C PRO A 239 10.64 -3.25 18.65
N PHE A 240 10.25 -2.50 17.61
CA PHE A 240 8.90 -2.49 17.05
C PHE A 240 8.66 -3.51 15.91
N VAL A 241 9.70 -4.23 15.47
CA VAL A 241 9.55 -5.20 14.38
C VAL A 241 8.62 -6.34 14.80
N GLY A 242 7.66 -6.68 13.92
CA GLY A 242 6.66 -7.72 14.18
C GLY A 242 5.61 -7.39 15.25
N MET A 243 5.55 -6.15 15.75
CA MET A 243 4.61 -5.79 16.84
C MET A 243 3.20 -5.42 16.39
N LYS A 244 2.90 -5.42 15.09
CA LYS A 244 1.52 -5.14 14.61
C LYS A 244 0.57 -6.23 15.10
N THR A 245 -0.60 -5.83 15.57
CA THR A 245 -1.65 -6.77 15.93
C THR A 245 -2.43 -7.17 14.69
N ALA A 246 -2.70 -8.47 14.52
CA ALA A 246 -3.49 -8.97 13.41
C ALA A 246 -4.93 -8.43 13.45
N THR A 247 -5.40 -7.95 12.30
CA THR A 247 -6.80 -7.54 12.14
C THR A 247 -7.64 -8.76 11.79
N ARG A 248 -8.73 -9.02 12.53
CA ARG A 248 -9.68 -10.10 12.20
C ARG A 248 -10.68 -9.72 11.10
N LYS A 249 -10.78 -8.42 10.76
CA LYS A 249 -11.64 -7.92 9.69
C LYS A 249 -10.95 -8.04 8.34
N LYS A 250 -11.71 -8.42 7.31
CA LYS A 250 -11.21 -8.41 5.92
C LYS A 250 -10.96 -6.96 5.49
N ALA A 251 -9.90 -6.71 4.72
CA ALA A 251 -9.62 -5.38 4.19
C ALA A 251 -10.79 -4.82 3.36
N SER A 252 -11.56 -5.68 2.69
CA SER A 252 -12.78 -5.30 1.96
C SER A 252 -13.91 -4.74 2.85
N GLN A 253 -13.88 -5.00 4.16
CA GLN A 253 -14.86 -4.48 5.12
C GLN A 253 -14.46 -3.11 5.68
N GLU A 254 -13.31 -2.56 5.30
CA GLU A 254 -12.87 -1.25 5.81
C GLU A 254 -13.67 -0.07 5.22
N ARG A 255 -14.23 -0.24 4.01
CA ARG A 255 -15.12 0.73 3.35
C ARG A 255 -16.25 0.04 2.62
N ALA A 256 -17.46 0.56 2.78
CA ALA A 256 -18.63 0.06 2.08
C ALA A 256 -18.69 0.66 0.67
N VAL A 257 -19.16 -0.12 -0.30
CA VAL A 257 -19.55 0.38 -1.62
C VAL A 257 -20.90 1.11 -1.52
N PHE A 258 -21.13 2.08 -2.40
CA PHE A 258 -22.47 2.58 -2.67
C PHE A 258 -23.26 1.55 -3.48
N SER A 259 -24.43 1.15 -2.98
CA SER A 259 -25.43 0.40 -3.73
C SER A 259 -26.20 1.32 -4.68
N ALA A 260 -26.98 0.75 -5.61
CA ALA A 260 -27.83 1.53 -6.51
C ALA A 260 -28.82 2.42 -5.73
N ALA A 261 -29.38 1.91 -4.63
CA ALA A 261 -30.26 2.68 -3.74
C ALA A 261 -29.54 3.85 -3.07
N ASP A 262 -28.26 3.67 -2.70
CA ASP A 262 -27.47 4.77 -2.12
C ASP A 262 -27.15 5.85 -3.14
N LEU A 263 -26.79 5.46 -4.37
CA LEU A 263 -26.52 6.40 -5.46
C LEU A 263 -27.78 7.18 -5.81
N SER A 264 -28.91 6.49 -5.96
CA SER A 264 -30.22 7.11 -6.15
C SER A 264 -30.53 8.10 -5.02
N LYS A 265 -30.35 7.70 -3.76
CA LYS A 265 -30.54 8.58 -2.59
C LYS A 265 -29.62 9.80 -2.60
N LEU A 266 -28.36 9.63 -3.01
CA LEU A 266 -27.38 10.71 -3.06
C LEU A 266 -27.72 11.72 -4.17
N PHE A 267 -27.85 11.25 -5.40
CA PHE A 267 -27.97 12.12 -6.58
C PHE A 267 -29.36 12.72 -6.77
N LYS A 268 -30.42 12.08 -6.24
CA LYS A 268 -31.79 12.63 -6.26
C LYS A 268 -32.12 13.47 -5.01
N SER A 269 -31.20 13.61 -4.06
CA SER A 269 -31.47 14.40 -2.86
C SER A 269 -31.47 15.90 -3.16
N PRO A 270 -32.42 16.67 -2.63
CA PRO A 270 -32.34 18.14 -2.64
C PRO A 270 -31.12 18.71 -1.91
N ALA A 271 -30.46 17.91 -1.06
CA ALA A 271 -29.24 18.32 -0.37
C ALA A 271 -27.99 18.22 -1.26
N TYR A 272 -28.07 17.49 -2.38
CA TYR A 272 -27.02 17.43 -3.39
C TYR A 272 -27.10 18.69 -4.26
N ALA A 273 -25.94 19.23 -4.62
CA ALA A 273 -25.87 20.49 -5.37
C ALA A 273 -26.42 20.30 -6.78
N SER A 274 -27.00 21.36 -7.35
CA SER A 274 -27.35 21.42 -8.77
C SER A 274 -26.14 21.85 -9.61
N ALA A 275 -26.26 21.73 -10.94
CA ALA A 275 -25.23 22.19 -11.88
C ALA A 275 -24.99 23.71 -11.81
N ASP A 276 -25.98 24.47 -11.34
CA ASP A 276 -25.96 25.94 -11.23
C ASP A 276 -25.56 26.46 -9.83
N ASP A 277 -25.09 25.58 -8.92
CA ASP A 277 -24.62 25.97 -7.59
C ASP A 277 -23.39 26.89 -7.67
N ASP A 278 -23.28 27.83 -6.71
CA ASP A 278 -22.16 28.78 -6.58
C ASP A 278 -20.80 28.09 -6.41
N ARG A 279 -20.80 26.80 -6.08
CA ARG A 279 -19.62 25.96 -5.85
C ARG A 279 -19.73 24.69 -6.70
N PRO A 280 -19.37 24.77 -7.99
CA PRO A 280 -19.57 23.69 -8.95
C PRO A 280 -18.86 22.38 -8.57
N HIS A 281 -17.79 22.42 -7.75
CA HIS A 281 -17.17 21.20 -7.23
C HIS A 281 -18.15 20.28 -6.46
N LYS A 282 -19.20 20.85 -5.85
CA LYS A 282 -20.19 20.05 -5.11
C LYS A 282 -21.03 19.18 -6.04
N TYR A 283 -21.28 19.64 -7.27
CA TYR A 283 -21.98 18.87 -8.30
C TYR A 283 -21.00 17.93 -9.02
N TRP A 284 -19.88 18.46 -9.52
CA TRP A 284 -19.02 17.66 -10.38
C TRP A 284 -18.19 16.60 -9.64
N LEU A 285 -17.72 16.84 -8.41
CA LEU A 285 -16.82 15.89 -7.76
C LEU A 285 -17.46 14.52 -7.49
N PRO A 286 -18.72 14.41 -6.98
CA PRO A 286 -19.36 13.11 -6.82
C PRO A 286 -19.56 12.35 -8.14
N LEU A 287 -19.96 13.05 -9.22
CA LEU A 287 -20.11 12.48 -10.55
C LEU A 287 -18.77 11.99 -11.12
N LEU A 288 -17.75 12.84 -11.08
CA LEU A 288 -16.40 12.48 -11.51
C LEU A 288 -15.84 11.32 -10.67
N GLY A 289 -16.08 11.32 -9.36
CA GLY A 289 -15.68 10.24 -8.46
C GLY A 289 -16.29 8.90 -8.86
N LEU A 290 -17.58 8.90 -9.23
CA LEU A 290 -18.33 7.72 -9.65
C LEU A 290 -17.88 7.19 -11.02
N TYR A 291 -17.64 8.06 -12.00
CA TYR A 291 -17.33 7.63 -13.38
C TYR A 291 -15.82 7.48 -13.67
N THR A 292 -14.95 7.86 -12.73
CA THR A 292 -13.48 7.71 -12.90
C THR A 292 -12.82 6.87 -11.81
N GLY A 293 -13.47 6.70 -10.64
CA GLY A 293 -12.86 6.11 -9.46
C GLY A 293 -11.63 6.88 -8.93
N ALA A 294 -11.41 8.11 -9.38
CA ALA A 294 -10.26 8.93 -8.98
C ALA A 294 -10.31 9.31 -7.50
N ARG A 295 -9.13 9.56 -6.91
CA ARG A 295 -9.06 10.06 -5.53
C ARG A 295 -9.55 11.50 -5.51
N LEU A 296 -10.21 11.91 -4.42
CA LEU A 296 -10.77 13.26 -4.29
C LEU A 296 -9.77 14.36 -4.66
N ASN A 297 -8.55 14.34 -4.10
CA ASN A 297 -7.56 15.38 -4.38
C ASN A 297 -7.02 15.34 -5.82
N GLU A 298 -7.05 14.18 -6.49
CA GLU A 298 -6.71 14.08 -7.92
C GLU A 298 -7.70 14.89 -8.75
N LEU A 299 -8.99 14.84 -8.41
CA LEU A 299 -10.04 15.62 -9.07
C LEU A 299 -10.02 17.10 -8.67
N CYS A 300 -9.80 17.41 -7.38
CA CYS A 300 -9.82 18.78 -6.89
C CYS A 300 -8.66 19.65 -7.41
N GLN A 301 -7.54 19.05 -7.83
CA GLN A 301 -6.34 19.77 -8.26
C GLN A 301 -6.23 19.95 -9.79
N LEU A 302 -7.25 19.53 -10.54
CA LEU A 302 -7.25 19.56 -12.00
C LEU A 302 -7.14 20.99 -12.53
N TYR A 303 -6.31 21.14 -13.55
CA TYR A 303 -6.27 22.28 -14.44
C TYR A 303 -7.15 22.04 -15.66
N LEU A 304 -7.53 23.10 -16.37
CA LEU A 304 -8.36 22.97 -17.58
C LEU A 304 -7.62 22.31 -18.74
N ASP A 305 -6.29 22.30 -18.73
CA ASP A 305 -5.43 21.57 -19.69
C ASP A 305 -5.19 20.10 -19.28
N ASP A 306 -5.66 19.69 -18.11
CA ASP A 306 -5.80 18.27 -17.75
C ASP A 306 -7.03 17.64 -18.43
N VAL A 307 -7.92 18.45 -19.00
CA VAL A 307 -9.00 18.00 -19.90
C VAL A 307 -8.55 18.21 -21.33
N ALA A 308 -8.22 17.13 -22.03
CA ALA A 308 -7.60 17.18 -23.35
C ALA A 308 -8.22 16.16 -24.30
N VAL A 309 -8.12 16.42 -25.60
CA VAL A 309 -8.49 15.46 -26.64
C VAL A 309 -7.24 14.67 -27.02
N VAL A 310 -7.30 13.34 -26.96
CA VAL A 310 -6.21 12.44 -27.34
C VAL A 310 -6.77 11.36 -28.25
N ASN A 311 -6.27 11.28 -29.48
CA ASN A 311 -6.77 10.38 -30.53
C ASN A 311 -8.30 10.47 -30.67
N ASP A 312 -8.82 11.69 -30.81
CA ASP A 312 -10.25 12.00 -30.94
C ASP A 312 -11.13 11.61 -29.73
N LEU A 313 -10.52 11.28 -28.58
CA LEU A 313 -11.22 11.02 -27.33
C LEU A 313 -11.02 12.14 -26.34
N ASP A 314 -12.12 12.71 -25.82
CA ASP A 314 -12.06 13.58 -24.65
C ASP A 314 -11.55 12.78 -23.44
N CYS A 315 -10.47 13.23 -22.85
CA CYS A 315 -9.77 12.57 -21.78
C CYS A 315 -9.53 13.50 -20.59
N LEU A 316 -9.45 12.90 -19.42
CA LEU A 316 -9.02 13.48 -18.17
C LEU A 316 -7.63 12.93 -17.80
N HIS A 317 -6.64 13.81 -17.72
CA HIS A 317 -5.28 13.48 -17.37
C HIS A 317 -5.05 13.67 -15.86
N ILE A 318 -4.94 12.56 -15.14
CA ILE A 318 -4.57 12.58 -13.73
C ILE A 318 -3.03 12.59 -13.64
N ARG A 319 -2.45 13.74 -13.31
CA ARG A 319 -0.99 13.95 -13.23
C ARG A 319 -0.62 14.93 -12.12
N ASP A 320 0.68 15.11 -11.89
CA ASP A 320 1.22 16.12 -10.96
C ASP A 320 2.40 16.92 -11.56
N GLN A 321 2.21 17.41 -12.79
CA GLN A 321 3.22 18.17 -13.53
C GLN A 321 3.37 19.62 -13.08
N ARG A 322 2.55 20.09 -12.13
CA ARG A 322 2.58 21.47 -11.60
C ARG A 322 2.92 21.49 -10.10
N PRO A 323 3.57 22.55 -9.56
CA PRO A 323 4.07 22.60 -8.18
C PRO A 323 3.02 22.40 -7.08
N ASP A 324 1.75 22.61 -7.41
CA ASP A 324 0.63 22.47 -6.49
C ASP A 324 -0.30 21.28 -6.75
N GLN A 325 0.03 20.48 -7.77
CA GLN A 325 -0.54 19.16 -7.95
C GLN A 325 0.31 18.12 -7.24
N ARG A 326 -0.33 17.02 -6.84
CA ARG A 326 0.37 15.89 -6.25
C ARG A 326 -0.39 14.61 -6.40
N LEU A 327 0.32 13.57 -6.79
CA LEU A 327 -0.18 12.21 -6.77
C LEU A 327 0.27 11.44 -5.52
N LYS A 328 -0.52 10.44 -5.15
CA LYS A 328 -0.23 9.62 -3.96
C LYS A 328 0.97 8.69 -4.21
N THR A 329 1.10 8.20 -5.44
CA THR A 329 2.12 7.27 -5.92
C THR A 329 2.35 7.54 -7.40
N VAL A 330 3.53 7.17 -7.93
CA VAL A 330 3.83 7.29 -9.38
C VAL A 330 2.79 6.56 -10.23
N ALA A 331 2.38 5.35 -9.82
CA ALA A 331 1.33 4.58 -10.49
C ALA A 331 -0.08 5.20 -10.47
N SER A 332 -0.26 6.38 -9.86
CA SER A 332 -1.52 7.13 -9.93
C SER A 332 -1.66 7.92 -11.24
N GLU A 333 -0.55 8.24 -11.91
CA GLU A 333 -0.56 8.99 -13.16
C GLU A 333 -1.24 8.16 -14.24
N ARG A 334 -2.19 8.75 -14.97
CA ARG A 334 -2.98 8.06 -16.00
C ARG A 334 -3.81 9.04 -16.82
N LEU A 335 -4.10 8.64 -18.06
CA LEU A 335 -5.02 9.31 -18.95
C LEU A 335 -6.31 8.50 -19.07
N LEU A 336 -7.44 9.08 -18.68
CA LEU A 336 -8.74 8.41 -18.65
C LEU A 336 -9.67 9.00 -19.70
N PRO A 337 -10.33 8.21 -20.57
CA PRO A 337 -11.40 8.74 -21.40
C PRO A 337 -12.56 9.22 -20.51
N ILE A 338 -13.21 10.31 -20.92
CA ILE A 338 -14.37 10.87 -20.23
C ILE A 338 -15.60 10.07 -20.62
N HIS A 339 -16.26 9.49 -19.62
CA HIS A 339 -17.47 8.71 -19.81
C HIS A 339 -18.57 9.51 -20.51
N SER A 340 -19.26 8.88 -21.47
CA SER A 340 -20.43 9.40 -22.18
C SER A 340 -21.47 10.09 -21.28
N ARG A 341 -21.81 9.51 -20.11
CA ARG A 341 -22.76 10.11 -19.16
C ARG A 341 -22.29 11.45 -18.59
N LEU A 342 -20.99 11.62 -18.33
CA LEU A 342 -20.45 12.92 -17.92
C LEU A 342 -20.60 13.97 -19.03
N LYS A 343 -20.36 13.57 -20.29
CA LYS A 343 -20.57 14.44 -21.45
C LYS A 343 -22.04 14.83 -21.58
N ALA A 344 -22.95 13.86 -21.49
CA ALA A 344 -24.40 14.09 -21.55
C ALA A 344 -24.92 15.00 -20.42
N LEU A 345 -24.26 14.99 -19.26
CA LEU A 345 -24.58 15.88 -18.13
C LEU A 345 -24.00 17.29 -18.27
N GLY A 346 -23.27 17.59 -19.34
CA GLY A 346 -22.75 18.93 -19.60
C GLY A 346 -21.32 19.18 -19.12
N PHE A 347 -20.51 18.14 -18.86
CA PHE A 347 -19.18 18.33 -18.26
C PHE A 347 -18.23 19.11 -19.19
N LEU A 348 -18.27 18.85 -20.50
CA LEU A 348 -17.40 19.53 -21.45
C LEU A 348 -17.81 21.00 -21.61
N GLU A 349 -19.10 21.28 -21.59
CA GLU A 349 -19.69 22.61 -21.61
C GLU A 349 -19.27 23.40 -20.36
N TYR A 350 -19.28 22.74 -19.19
CA TYR A 350 -18.73 23.32 -17.96
C TYR A 350 -17.24 23.67 -18.10
N VAL A 351 -16.42 22.76 -18.63
CA VAL A 351 -14.98 23.01 -18.89
C VAL A 351 -14.80 24.21 -19.82
N GLN A 352 -15.58 24.31 -20.89
CA GLN A 352 -15.51 25.44 -21.82
C GLN A 352 -15.94 26.76 -21.15
N LYS A 353 -16.97 26.76 -20.30
CA LYS A 353 -17.36 27.94 -19.51
C LYS A 353 -16.22 28.41 -18.61
N GLN A 354 -15.51 27.49 -17.94
CA GLN A 354 -14.35 27.85 -17.11
C GLN A 354 -13.21 28.45 -17.96
N ARG A 355 -12.96 27.91 -19.16
CA ARG A 355 -11.96 28.45 -20.10
C ARG A 355 -12.33 29.85 -20.56
N ALA A 356 -13.59 30.05 -20.97
CA ALA A 356 -14.10 31.36 -21.41
C ALA A 356 -14.06 32.41 -20.29
N ALA A 357 -14.21 32.00 -19.04
CA ALA A 357 -14.06 32.87 -17.87
C ALA A 357 -12.58 33.17 -17.50
N GLY A 358 -11.61 32.64 -18.25
CA GLY A 358 -10.18 32.89 -18.02
C GLY A 358 -9.60 32.18 -16.81
N HIS A 359 -10.28 31.16 -16.28
CA HIS A 359 -9.74 30.36 -15.18
C HIS A 359 -8.66 29.40 -15.68
N GLU A 360 -7.69 29.07 -14.82
CA GLU A 360 -6.71 28.02 -15.13
C GLU A 360 -7.14 26.65 -14.60
N ARG A 361 -7.87 26.65 -13.48
CA ARG A 361 -8.27 25.44 -12.76
C ARG A 361 -9.68 25.00 -13.15
N LEU A 362 -9.91 23.70 -13.08
CA LEU A 362 -11.26 23.15 -13.27
C LEU A 362 -12.21 23.62 -12.16
N PHE A 363 -11.71 23.71 -10.93
CA PHE A 363 -12.44 24.22 -9.76
C PHE A 363 -11.70 25.43 -9.17
N PRO A 364 -11.85 26.63 -9.77
CA PRO A 364 -11.11 27.82 -9.34
C PRO A 364 -11.47 28.29 -7.93
N GLU A 365 -12.64 27.91 -7.42
CA GLU A 365 -13.12 28.26 -6.09
C GLU A 365 -12.46 27.46 -4.95
N LEU A 366 -11.71 26.40 -5.26
CA LEU A 366 -11.06 25.58 -4.25
C LEU A 366 -9.72 26.17 -3.79
N THR A 367 -9.58 26.34 -2.48
CA THR A 367 -8.32 26.78 -1.87
C THR A 367 -7.45 25.60 -1.45
N LYS A 368 -6.15 25.67 -1.77
CA LYS A 368 -5.16 24.66 -1.36
C LYS A 368 -4.90 24.71 0.15
N HIS A 369 -5.14 23.61 0.84
CA HIS A 369 -4.69 23.46 2.23
C HIS A 369 -3.24 22.94 2.29
N ALA A 370 -2.38 23.57 3.09
CA ALA A 370 -0.94 23.25 3.17
C ALA A 370 -0.64 21.75 3.35
N MET A 371 -1.41 21.06 4.20
CA MET A 371 -1.21 19.62 4.49
C MET A 371 -2.12 18.67 3.71
N HIS A 372 -3.20 19.17 3.12
CA HIS A 372 -4.31 18.33 2.64
C HIS A 372 -4.70 18.59 1.18
N GLY A 373 -3.98 19.49 0.51
CA GLY A 373 -4.26 19.88 -0.87
C GLY A 373 -5.62 20.55 -1.01
N TYR A 374 -6.16 20.50 -2.22
CA TYR A 374 -7.46 21.06 -2.57
C TYR A 374 -8.63 20.21 -2.05
N GLY A 375 -8.40 18.95 -1.68
CA GLY A 375 -9.44 18.04 -1.20
C GLY A 375 -9.95 18.29 0.23
N HIS A 376 -9.37 19.21 1.00
CA HIS A 376 -9.74 19.43 2.40
C HIS A 376 -11.18 19.95 2.59
N ALA A 377 -11.53 21.05 1.90
CA ALA A 377 -12.87 21.62 2.00
C ALA A 377 -13.94 20.69 1.36
N PRO A 378 -13.73 20.12 0.16
CA PRO A 378 -14.64 19.14 -0.42
C PRO A 378 -14.84 17.90 0.45
N SER A 379 -13.79 17.39 1.10
CA SER A 379 -13.93 16.23 2.01
C SER A 379 -14.83 16.54 3.20
N LYS A 380 -14.71 17.74 3.80
CA LYS A 380 -15.59 18.19 4.89
C LYS A 380 -17.02 18.43 4.41
N TRP A 381 -17.20 19.04 3.24
CA TRP A 381 -18.50 19.24 2.65
C TRP A 381 -19.21 17.90 2.39
N PHE A 382 -18.53 16.98 1.69
CA PHE A 382 -19.09 15.66 1.39
C PHE A 382 -19.40 14.89 2.68
N ALA A 383 -18.56 15.06 3.72
CA ALA A 383 -18.84 14.54 5.05
C ALA A 383 -20.16 15.06 5.64
N LYS A 384 -20.47 16.35 5.53
CA LYS A 384 -21.75 16.89 5.99
C LYS A 384 -22.92 16.37 5.13
N LEU A 385 -22.74 16.28 3.81
CA LEU A 385 -23.78 15.77 2.90
C LEU A 385 -24.19 14.35 3.27
N ARG A 386 -23.22 13.43 3.35
CA ARG A 386 -23.49 12.03 3.74
C ARG A 386 -24.10 11.89 5.13
N GLU A 387 -23.78 12.80 6.04
CA GLU A 387 -24.40 12.84 7.36
C GLU A 387 -25.89 13.22 7.32
N ARG A 388 -26.26 14.21 6.49
CA ARG A 388 -27.67 14.57 6.24
C ARG A 388 -28.44 13.45 5.57
N LEU A 389 -27.78 12.69 4.69
CA LEU A 389 -28.36 11.54 4.00
C LEU A 389 -28.42 10.27 4.85
N GLY A 390 -27.95 10.31 6.11
CA GLY A 390 -28.03 9.16 7.02
C GLY A 390 -27.01 8.05 6.75
N PHE A 391 -25.94 8.29 5.99
CA PHE A 391 -24.84 7.34 5.80
C PHE A 391 -23.92 7.29 7.05
N LYS A 392 -24.49 6.92 8.22
CA LYS A 392 -23.85 6.99 9.55
C LYS A 392 -23.70 5.63 10.27
N GLY A 393 -24.23 4.53 9.73
CA GLY A 393 -24.12 3.19 10.34
C GLY A 393 -22.69 2.62 10.35
N GLN A 394 -22.37 1.74 11.32
CA GLN A 394 -21.06 1.05 11.36
C GLN A 394 -20.79 0.21 10.10
N ASP A 395 -21.86 -0.29 9.45
CA ASP A 395 -21.84 -1.02 8.18
C ASP A 395 -22.01 -0.09 6.95
N GLN A 396 -22.03 1.23 7.17
CA GLN A 396 -22.27 2.26 6.15
C GLN A 396 -21.19 3.35 6.14
N LYS A 397 -19.94 3.00 6.48
CA LYS A 397 -18.80 3.92 6.36
C LYS A 397 -18.52 4.24 4.89
N LYS A 398 -19.35 5.11 4.34
CA LYS A 398 -19.29 5.62 2.98
C LYS A 398 -18.66 7.00 3.01
N ASP A 399 -17.38 7.09 2.71
CA ASP A 399 -16.70 8.36 2.42
C ASP A 399 -16.59 8.58 0.90
N PHE A 400 -15.97 9.67 0.46
CA PHE A 400 -15.77 9.93 -0.97
C PHE A 400 -14.99 8.80 -1.68
N HIS A 401 -14.09 8.10 -0.97
CA HIS A 401 -13.34 6.98 -1.54
C HIS A 401 -14.22 5.75 -1.81
N SER A 402 -15.45 5.73 -1.30
CA SER A 402 -16.42 4.69 -1.56
C SER A 402 -16.86 4.68 -3.02
N PHE A 403 -16.82 5.82 -3.73
CA PHE A 403 -17.02 5.82 -5.19
C PHE A 403 -16.00 4.95 -5.91
N ARG A 404 -14.72 5.08 -5.55
CA ARG A 404 -13.66 4.24 -6.10
C ARG A 404 -13.88 2.76 -5.79
N HIS A 405 -14.33 2.43 -4.58
CA HIS A 405 -14.64 1.06 -4.23
C HIS A 405 -15.86 0.54 -5.01
N THR A 406 -16.89 1.36 -5.21
CA THR A 406 -18.04 1.04 -6.05
C THR A 406 -17.59 0.74 -7.48
N VAL A 407 -16.74 1.58 -8.09
CA VAL A 407 -16.19 1.32 -9.43
C VAL A 407 -15.41 0.02 -9.48
N ALA A 408 -14.51 -0.21 -8.51
CA ALA A 408 -13.71 -1.41 -8.46
C ALA A 408 -14.56 -2.68 -8.32
N ASP A 409 -15.58 -2.64 -7.47
CA ASP A 409 -16.49 -3.76 -7.24
C ASP A 409 -17.39 -4.00 -8.44
N HIS A 410 -18.00 -2.95 -9.00
CA HIS A 410 -18.86 -3.01 -10.19
C HIS A 410 -18.15 -3.67 -11.38
N LEU A 411 -16.96 -3.16 -11.74
CA LEU A 411 -16.18 -3.71 -12.85
C LEU A 411 -15.71 -5.14 -12.57
N LYS A 412 -15.43 -5.47 -11.30
CA LYS A 412 -15.11 -6.84 -10.91
C LYS A 412 -16.30 -7.78 -11.08
N GLN A 413 -17.52 -7.36 -10.74
CA GLN A 413 -18.73 -8.17 -10.95
C GLN A 413 -19.04 -8.37 -12.44
N GLN A 414 -18.54 -7.48 -13.30
CA GLN A 414 -18.61 -7.61 -14.77
C GLN A 414 -17.43 -8.41 -15.38
N ASP A 415 -16.61 -9.06 -14.55
CA ASP A 415 -15.43 -9.85 -14.97
C ASP A 415 -14.39 -9.04 -15.79
N VAL A 416 -14.33 -7.72 -15.58
CA VAL A 416 -13.27 -6.90 -16.17
C VAL A 416 -11.93 -7.29 -15.53
N SER A 417 -10.92 -7.51 -16.38
CA SER A 417 -9.57 -7.86 -15.96
C SER A 417 -9.03 -6.95 -14.85
N GLU A 418 -8.48 -7.55 -13.78
CA GLU A 418 -7.86 -6.82 -12.67
C GLU A 418 -6.80 -5.83 -13.16
N ALA A 419 -6.08 -6.16 -14.24
CA ALA A 419 -5.06 -5.28 -14.80
C ALA A 419 -5.66 -4.00 -15.41
N LEU A 420 -6.82 -4.10 -16.07
CA LEU A 420 -7.54 -2.94 -16.62
C LEU A 420 -8.17 -2.10 -15.50
N VAL A 421 -8.78 -2.75 -14.50
CA VAL A 421 -9.31 -2.05 -13.31
C VAL A 421 -8.18 -1.35 -12.55
N ALA A 422 -7.02 -1.99 -12.42
CA ALA A 422 -5.83 -1.36 -11.83
C ALA A 422 -5.34 -0.15 -12.63
N GLY A 423 -5.32 -0.25 -13.97
CA GLY A 423 -5.01 0.86 -14.87
C GLY A 423 -5.98 2.04 -14.71
N LEU A 424 -7.28 1.79 -14.80
CA LEU A 424 -8.34 2.79 -14.60
C LEU A 424 -8.21 3.51 -13.25
N LEU A 425 -7.94 2.74 -12.19
CA LEU A 425 -7.88 3.27 -10.84
C LEU A 425 -6.51 3.89 -10.51
N GLY A 426 -5.45 3.63 -11.27
CA GLY A 426 -4.09 4.03 -10.89
C GLY A 426 -3.59 3.26 -9.67
N HIS A 427 -3.63 1.92 -9.78
CA HIS A 427 -2.99 0.97 -8.87
C HIS A 427 -1.78 0.34 -9.55
N GLN A 428 -0.71 0.13 -8.79
CA GLN A 428 0.44 -0.62 -9.28
C GLN A 428 0.02 -2.07 -9.60
N SER A 429 0.32 -2.52 -10.81
CA SER A 429 0.07 -3.90 -11.23
C SER A 429 0.86 -4.89 -10.36
N GLN A 430 0.21 -5.96 -9.90
CA GLN A 430 0.82 -6.98 -9.03
C GLN A 430 1.88 -7.85 -9.75
N GLY A 431 1.85 -7.89 -11.08
CA GLY A 431 2.79 -8.67 -11.90
C GLY A 431 4.08 -7.92 -12.22
N ILE A 432 5.24 -8.55 -11.99
CA ILE A 432 6.57 -7.97 -12.24
C ILE A 432 6.72 -7.48 -13.70
N THR A 433 6.21 -8.26 -14.67
CA THR A 433 6.38 -7.95 -16.10
C THR A 433 5.68 -6.65 -16.49
N PHE A 434 4.39 -6.51 -16.19
CA PHE A 434 3.64 -5.28 -16.51
C PHE A 434 4.03 -4.12 -15.59
N SER A 435 4.43 -4.38 -14.35
CA SER A 435 4.91 -3.35 -13.41
C SER A 435 6.28 -2.76 -13.80
N ARG A 436 7.12 -3.51 -14.52
CA ARG A 436 8.48 -3.10 -14.92
C ARG A 436 8.60 -2.70 -16.39
N TYR A 437 7.80 -3.28 -17.28
CA TYR A 437 7.90 -3.08 -18.73
C TYR A 437 6.60 -2.59 -19.39
N GLY A 438 5.47 -2.65 -18.69
CA GLY A 438 4.20 -2.12 -19.20
C GLY A 438 4.19 -0.60 -19.09
N LYS A 439 3.93 0.08 -20.21
CA LYS A 439 3.54 1.50 -20.19
C LYS A 439 2.07 1.61 -19.76
N ASP A 440 1.64 2.82 -19.41
CA ASP A 440 0.25 3.09 -19.08
C ASP A 440 -0.68 2.66 -20.21
N TYR A 441 -1.90 2.24 -19.83
CA TYR A 441 -2.92 1.92 -20.81
C TYR A 441 -3.27 3.16 -21.63
N ARG A 442 -3.39 2.97 -22.94
CA ARG A 442 -3.89 4.03 -23.82
C ARG A 442 -5.38 4.27 -23.56
N PRO A 443 -5.90 5.49 -23.76
CA PRO A 443 -7.31 5.81 -23.55
C PRO A 443 -8.26 4.90 -24.32
N GLU A 444 -7.90 4.50 -25.55
CA GLU A 444 -8.72 3.63 -26.38
C GLU A 444 -8.95 2.25 -25.75
N VAL A 445 -7.97 1.75 -24.99
CA VAL A 445 -8.07 0.48 -24.26
C VAL A 445 -8.93 0.62 -23.01
N LEU A 446 -8.92 1.79 -22.37
CA LEU A 446 -9.72 2.06 -21.17
C LEU A 446 -11.16 2.48 -21.49
N LEU A 447 -11.45 2.96 -22.69
CA LEU A 447 -12.78 3.47 -23.05
C LEU A 447 -13.90 2.45 -22.83
N PRO A 448 -13.81 1.19 -23.30
CA PRO A 448 -14.85 0.19 -23.02
C PRO A 448 -15.02 -0.10 -21.52
N VAL A 449 -13.94 0.02 -20.74
CA VAL A 449 -13.96 -0.20 -19.29
C VAL A 449 -14.63 0.96 -18.57
N VAL A 450 -14.37 2.19 -19.00
CA VAL A 450 -15.03 3.39 -18.47
C VAL A 450 -16.52 3.34 -18.78
N GLU A 451 -16.91 3.04 -20.02
CA GLU A 451 -18.32 2.97 -20.44
C GLU A 451 -19.09 1.79 -19.80
N ALA A 452 -18.39 0.78 -19.27
CA ALA A 452 -19.02 -0.30 -18.52
C ALA A 452 -19.55 0.13 -17.14
N ILE A 453 -19.18 1.33 -16.65
CA ILE A 453 -19.65 1.91 -15.38
C ILE A 453 -21.06 2.47 -15.56
N VAL A 454 -22.04 1.58 -15.60
CA VAL A 454 -23.46 1.94 -15.77
C VAL A 454 -24.12 2.18 -14.42
N VAL A 455 -24.79 3.33 -14.28
CA VAL A 455 -25.57 3.68 -13.08
C VAL A 455 -26.97 4.10 -13.50
N GLU A 456 -27.91 3.16 -13.43
CA GLU A 456 -29.30 3.34 -13.89
C GLU A 456 -30.04 4.51 -13.23
N SER A 457 -29.59 4.91 -12.03
CA SER A 457 -30.26 5.94 -11.23
C SER A 457 -29.92 7.39 -11.63
N LEU A 458 -29.00 7.59 -12.58
CA LEU A 458 -28.39 8.89 -12.86
C LEU A 458 -28.65 9.39 -14.27
#